data_AF-A0A7J2JMK0-F1
#
_entry.id   AF-A0A7J2JMK0-F1
#
_cell.length_a   1.000
_cell.length_b   1.000
_cell.length_c   1.000
_cell.angle_alpha   90.00
_cell.angle_beta   90.00
_cell.angle_gamma   90.00
#
_symmetry.space_group_name_H-M   'P 1'
#
loop_
_entity.id
_entity.type
_entity.pdbx_description
1 polymer ?
#
loop_
_entity_poly.entity_id
_entity_poly.type
_entity_poly.pdbx_seq_one_letter_code
_entity_poly.pdbx_strand_id
1 'polypeptide(L)'
;MHRQAFYPKRPGCEIQRAMQKMRPISKELCLICKGGRALCGVSPCPLLQKISIQAPIKEKLSEDFFGPSPSIFVGHQGYPNVFVGPMTSLDPESASLQDNPAQWYGSNIDEIIRMRSLLVRSKRRQGIKERTRYLEQSREL
;
A
#
# COMPACT_ATOMS: atom_id res chain seq x y z
N MET A 1 -15.10 -13.37 -42.79
CA MET A 1 -14.42 -12.07 -43.00
C MET A 1 -14.57 -11.22 -41.74
N HIS A 2 -13.66 -11.35 -40.76
CA HIS A 2 -13.66 -10.48 -39.59
C HIS A 2 -12.76 -9.26 -39.88
N ARG A 3 -13.38 -8.10 -40.05
CA ARG A 3 -12.70 -6.80 -40.23
C ARG A 3 -11.90 -6.47 -38.97
N GLN A 4 -10.58 -6.46 -39.07
CA GLN A 4 -9.73 -5.83 -38.07
C GLN A 4 -9.90 -4.31 -38.18
N ALA A 5 -10.43 -3.69 -37.14
CA ALA A 5 -10.54 -2.24 -37.07
C ALA A 5 -9.13 -1.62 -36.91
N PHE A 6 -8.69 -0.88 -37.92
CA PHE A 6 -7.46 -0.11 -37.90
C PHE A 6 -7.70 1.19 -37.12
N TYR A 7 -7.40 1.19 -35.82
CA TYR A 7 -7.42 2.39 -35.00
C TYR A 7 -6.06 3.11 -35.05
N PRO A 8 -6.01 4.43 -35.32
CA PRO A 8 -4.77 5.18 -35.43
C PRO A 8 -4.03 5.23 -34.08
N LYS A 9 -2.71 5.03 -34.11
CA LYS A 9 -1.83 4.98 -32.93
C LYS A 9 -1.81 6.34 -32.23
N ARG A 10 -2.45 6.44 -31.06
CA ARG A 10 -2.35 7.59 -30.13
C ARG A 10 -1.02 7.50 -29.35
N PRO A 11 -0.35 8.62 -29.02
CA PRO A 11 0.89 8.62 -28.23
C PRO A 11 0.77 8.04 -26.81
N GLY A 12 -0.45 7.75 -26.32
CA GLY A 12 -0.68 6.95 -25.11
C GLY A 12 -0.32 5.45 -25.23
N CYS A 13 0.17 5.00 -26.40
CA CYS A 13 0.37 3.60 -26.71
C CYS A 13 1.67 3.02 -26.13
N GLU A 14 2.70 3.81 -25.82
CA GLU A 14 3.97 3.27 -25.31
C GLU A 14 3.87 2.77 -23.89
N ILE A 15 3.28 3.56 -22.98
CA ILE A 15 3.00 3.14 -21.60
C ILE A 15 2.05 1.94 -21.60
N GLN A 16 0.98 1.98 -22.39
CA GLN A 16 0.04 0.85 -22.49
C GLN A 16 0.69 -0.43 -23.03
N ARG A 17 1.58 -0.32 -24.03
CA ARG A 17 2.36 -1.45 -24.56
C ARG A 17 3.36 -1.99 -23.53
N ALA A 18 4.02 -1.10 -22.79
CA ALA A 18 4.93 -1.49 -21.72
C ALA A 18 4.18 -2.22 -20.59
N MET A 19 3.01 -1.71 -20.18
CA MET A 19 2.13 -2.35 -19.19
C MET A 19 1.62 -3.72 -19.67
N GLN A 20 1.27 -3.86 -20.95
CA GLN A 20 0.89 -5.16 -21.54
C GLN A 20 2.07 -6.15 -21.58
N LYS A 21 3.30 -5.68 -21.85
CA LYS A 21 4.52 -6.50 -21.81
C LYS A 21 4.86 -6.96 -20.39
N MET A 22 4.65 -6.12 -19.37
CA MET A 22 4.99 -6.42 -17.99
C MET A 22 4.14 -7.54 -17.33
N ARG A 23 3.11 -8.08 -18.01
CA ARG A 23 2.19 -9.12 -17.49
C ARG A 23 1.82 -8.89 -16.01
N PRO A 24 0.97 -7.90 -15.71
CA PRO A 24 0.59 -7.62 -14.32
C PRO A 24 0.01 -8.89 -13.68
N ILE A 25 0.33 -9.10 -12.39
CA ILE A 25 -0.17 -10.24 -11.61
C ILE A 25 -1.68 -10.31 -11.76
N SER A 26 -2.21 -11.42 -12.30
CA SER A 26 -3.66 -11.61 -12.38
C SER A 26 -4.24 -11.57 -10.97
N LYS A 27 -5.22 -10.68 -10.78
CA LYS A 27 -5.92 -10.50 -9.51
C LYS A 27 -6.64 -11.80 -9.11
N GLU A 28 -7.26 -12.47 -10.08
CA GLU A 28 -7.97 -13.73 -9.91
C GLU A 28 -7.01 -14.83 -9.44
N LEU A 29 -5.85 -14.97 -10.11
CA LEU A 29 -4.82 -15.93 -9.71
C LEU A 29 -4.30 -15.65 -8.29
N CYS A 30 -4.05 -14.37 -7.96
CA CYS A 30 -3.58 -13.99 -6.62
C CYS A 30 -4.61 -14.32 -5.53
N LEU A 31 -5.90 -14.06 -5.77
CA LEU A 31 -6.99 -14.37 -4.84
C LEU A 31 -7.18 -15.87 -4.60
N ILE A 32 -6.94 -16.70 -5.62
CA ILE A 32 -6.97 -18.17 -5.52
C ILE A 32 -5.70 -18.69 -4.84
N CYS A 33 -4.55 -18.08 -5.12
CA CYS A 33 -3.25 -18.52 -4.61
C CYS A 33 -3.05 -18.16 -3.13
N LYS A 34 -3.35 -16.90 -2.74
CA LYS A 34 -3.08 -16.31 -1.41
C LYS A 34 -1.66 -16.59 -0.89
N GLY A 35 -0.69 -16.67 -1.80
CA GLY A 35 0.71 -16.98 -1.48
C GLY A 35 1.03 -18.47 -1.31
N GLY A 36 0.05 -19.37 -1.21
CA GLY A 36 0.30 -20.78 -0.87
C GLY A 36 0.78 -21.68 -2.02
N ARG A 37 0.60 -21.27 -3.28
CA ARG A 37 0.83 -22.12 -4.47
C ARG A 37 1.69 -21.49 -5.56
N ALA A 38 2.19 -20.27 -5.35
CA ALA A 38 2.98 -19.50 -6.33
C ALA A 38 2.40 -19.44 -7.77
N LEU A 39 1.07 -19.46 -7.93
CA LEU A 39 0.41 -19.54 -9.25
C LEU A 39 0.75 -18.40 -10.22
N CYS A 40 1.18 -17.24 -9.72
CA CYS A 40 1.60 -16.10 -10.54
C CYS A 40 3.08 -16.15 -10.95
N GLY A 41 3.86 -17.12 -10.44
CA GLY A 41 5.30 -17.26 -10.73
C GLY A 41 6.20 -16.19 -10.10
N VAL A 42 5.66 -15.22 -9.35
CA VAL A 42 6.45 -14.17 -8.68
C VAL A 42 7.08 -14.74 -7.41
N SER A 43 8.40 -14.62 -7.31
CA SER A 43 9.20 -15.06 -6.17
C SER A 43 10.17 -13.97 -5.70
N PRO A 44 10.18 -13.59 -4.40
CA PRO A 44 9.25 -14.06 -3.37
C PRO A 44 7.83 -13.50 -3.59
N CYS A 45 6.81 -14.18 -3.05
CA CYS A 45 5.43 -13.67 -3.12
C CYS A 45 5.32 -12.38 -2.28
N PRO A 46 4.90 -11.23 -2.87
CA PRO A 46 4.78 -9.96 -2.13
C PRO A 46 3.91 -10.03 -0.87
N LEU A 47 2.86 -10.86 -0.91
CA LEU A 47 1.98 -11.09 0.22
C LEU A 47 2.71 -11.79 1.38
N LEU A 48 3.49 -12.83 1.08
CA LEU A 48 4.23 -13.57 2.10
C LEU A 48 5.38 -12.74 2.66
N GLN A 49 6.07 -11.95 1.83
CA GLN A 49 7.14 -11.06 2.27
C GLN A 49 6.62 -9.97 3.22
N LYS A 50 5.46 -9.38 2.93
CA LYS A 50 4.80 -8.46 3.86
C LYS A 50 4.52 -9.15 5.20
N ILE A 51 3.96 -10.36 5.17
CA ILE A 51 3.64 -11.11 6.40
C ILE A 51 4.91 -11.44 7.19
N SER A 52 5.99 -11.87 6.53
CA SER A 52 7.25 -12.19 7.22
C SER A 52 7.86 -10.99 7.92
N ILE A 53 7.67 -9.78 7.39
CA ILE A 53 8.12 -8.53 8.03
C ILE A 53 7.20 -8.16 9.20
N GLN A 54 5.88 -8.20 9.00
CA GLN A 54 4.91 -7.70 9.98
C GLN A 54 4.63 -8.65 11.14
N ALA A 55 4.75 -9.97 10.95
CA ALA A 55 4.50 -10.96 12.00
C ALA A 55 5.36 -10.73 13.28
N PRO A 56 6.69 -10.65 13.21
CA PRO A 56 7.51 -10.43 14.40
C PRO A 56 7.34 -9.03 15.01
N ILE A 57 6.96 -8.04 14.20
CA ILE A 57 6.68 -6.68 14.65
C ILE A 57 5.41 -6.66 15.51
N LYS A 58 4.37 -7.35 15.04
CA LYS A 58 3.06 -7.36 15.71
C LYS A 58 3.14 -7.90 17.13
N GLU A 59 3.98 -8.89 17.38
CA GLU A 59 4.18 -9.48 18.71
C GLU A 59 4.92 -8.54 19.69
N LYS A 60 5.72 -7.61 19.16
CA LYS A 60 6.54 -6.69 19.95
C LYS A 60 5.93 -5.31 20.12
N LEU A 61 4.82 -5.03 19.44
CA LEU A 61 4.20 -3.71 19.44
C LEU A 61 3.41 -3.49 20.74
N SER A 62 3.75 -2.43 21.47
CA SER A 62 3.01 -1.95 22.63
C SER A 62 1.71 -1.24 22.24
N GLU A 63 0.80 -1.06 23.21
CA GLU A 63 -0.43 -0.27 23.01
C GLU A 63 -0.11 1.20 22.72
N ASP A 64 0.93 1.73 23.38
CA ASP A 64 1.46 3.06 23.14
C ASP A 64 2.69 3.00 22.25
N PHE A 65 2.71 3.79 21.18
CA PHE A 65 3.83 3.89 20.25
C PHE A 65 4.06 5.35 19.84
N PHE A 66 5.33 5.76 19.82
CA PHE A 66 5.75 7.11 19.46
C PHE A 66 6.78 7.07 18.35
N GLY A 67 6.62 7.96 17.37
CA GLY A 67 7.54 8.09 16.25
C GLY A 67 7.04 9.07 15.19
N PRO A 68 7.87 9.34 14.17
CA PRO A 68 7.48 10.15 13.03
C PRO A 68 6.34 9.47 12.27
N SER A 69 5.32 10.27 11.93
CA SER A 69 4.13 9.79 11.24
C SER A 69 4.00 10.49 9.89
N PRO A 70 4.60 9.95 8.80
CA PRO A 70 4.65 10.61 7.49
C PRO A 70 3.29 10.81 6.82
N SER A 71 2.24 10.13 7.28
CA SER A 71 0.91 10.25 6.70
C SER A 71 -0.21 9.82 7.64
N ILE A 72 -1.45 10.04 7.22
CA ILE A 72 -2.66 9.55 7.88
C ILE A 72 -3.37 8.55 6.99
N PHE A 73 -3.73 7.41 7.57
CA PHE A 73 -4.55 6.43 6.90
C PHE A 73 -6.04 6.70 7.12
N VAL A 74 -6.82 6.67 6.04
CA VAL A 74 -8.29 6.73 6.06
C VAL A 74 -8.86 5.43 5.49
N GLY A 75 -9.60 4.67 6.30
CA GLY A 75 -10.22 3.42 5.91
C GLY A 75 -11.60 3.60 5.28
N HIS A 76 -12.06 2.59 4.53
CA HIS A 76 -13.41 2.56 3.95
C HIS A 76 -14.42 1.77 4.81
N GLN A 77 -13.94 0.93 5.72
CA GLN A 77 -14.81 0.05 6.51
C GLN A 77 -15.62 0.85 7.53
N GLY A 78 -16.94 0.67 7.53
CA GLY A 78 -17.84 1.28 8.51
C GLY A 78 -18.36 2.68 8.13
N TYR A 79 -18.16 3.13 6.89
CA TYR A 79 -18.68 4.41 6.40
C TYR A 79 -20.17 4.61 6.77
N PRO A 80 -20.58 5.80 7.27
CA PRO A 80 -19.82 7.05 7.38
C PRO A 80 -18.87 7.14 8.59
N ASN A 81 -18.82 6.13 9.47
CA ASN A 81 -17.95 6.06 10.65
C ASN A 81 -16.72 5.20 10.38
N VAL A 82 -15.71 5.82 9.78
CA VAL A 82 -14.51 5.16 9.27
C VAL A 82 -13.40 5.04 10.32
N PHE A 83 -12.45 4.14 10.09
CA PHE A 83 -11.20 4.11 10.86
C PHE A 83 -10.20 5.11 10.27
N VAL A 84 -9.71 6.01 11.10
CA VAL A 84 -8.65 6.96 10.79
C VAL A 84 -7.50 6.80 11.78
N GLY A 85 -6.28 6.99 11.31
CA GLY A 85 -5.17 7.27 12.20
C GLY A 85 -3.83 7.47 11.54
N PRO A 86 -2.87 8.11 12.23
CA PRO A 86 -1.52 8.27 11.74
C PRO A 86 -0.87 6.93 11.42
N MET A 87 -0.03 6.97 10.40
CA MET A 87 0.88 5.91 9.98
C MET A 87 2.25 6.24 10.56
N THR A 88 2.61 5.59 11.66
CA THR A 88 3.86 5.87 12.39
C THR A 88 4.95 4.89 11.96
N SER A 89 6.15 5.40 11.66
CA SER A 89 7.28 4.58 11.23
C SER A 89 7.96 3.87 12.40
N LEU A 90 8.27 2.59 12.22
CA LEU A 90 9.15 1.80 13.11
C LEU A 90 10.64 2.04 12.85
N ASP A 91 10.97 2.75 11.79
CA ASP A 91 12.32 3.17 11.43
C ASP A 91 12.32 4.70 11.22
N PRO A 92 12.54 5.47 12.30
CA PRO A 92 12.38 6.92 12.29
C PRO A 92 13.27 7.64 11.26
N GLU A 93 14.46 7.10 10.99
CA GLU A 93 15.45 7.72 10.10
C GLU A 93 14.97 7.72 8.64
N SER A 94 14.24 6.68 8.24
CA SER A 94 13.72 6.54 6.86
C SER A 94 12.26 6.95 6.71
N ALA A 95 11.61 7.48 7.75
CA ALA A 95 10.17 7.71 7.80
C ALA A 95 9.62 8.53 6.61
N SER A 96 10.34 9.58 6.21
CA SER A 96 9.93 10.45 5.08
C SER A 96 9.89 9.72 3.73
N LEU A 97 10.69 8.66 3.56
CA LEU A 97 10.71 7.86 2.34
C LEU A 97 9.59 6.80 2.35
N GLN A 98 9.18 6.32 3.52
CA GLN A 98 8.33 5.14 3.64
C GLN A 98 6.90 5.30 3.09
N ASP A 99 6.38 6.53 3.01
CA ASP A 99 5.08 6.82 2.39
C ASP A 99 5.17 7.90 1.30
N ASN A 100 6.32 7.97 0.61
CA ASN A 100 6.53 8.89 -0.51
C ASN A 100 6.73 8.16 -1.86
N PRO A 101 5.64 7.80 -2.57
CA PRO A 101 5.72 7.09 -3.84
C PRO A 101 6.55 7.79 -4.92
N ALA A 102 6.66 9.13 -4.87
CA ALA A 102 7.46 9.88 -5.84
C ALA A 102 8.96 9.57 -5.73
N GLN A 103 9.42 9.17 -4.53
CA GLN A 103 10.81 8.83 -4.26
C GLN A 103 11.12 7.33 -4.38
N TRP A 104 10.12 6.48 -4.67
CA TRP A 104 10.35 5.03 -4.84
C TRP A 104 10.80 4.65 -6.24
N TYR A 105 10.83 5.59 -7.17
CA TYR A 105 11.26 5.30 -8.53
C TYR A 105 12.72 4.81 -8.54
N GLY A 106 12.95 3.62 -9.11
CA GLY A 106 14.27 2.98 -9.12
C GLY A 106 14.52 2.03 -7.95
N SER A 107 13.68 2.04 -6.90
CA SER A 107 13.76 1.07 -5.81
C SER A 107 13.30 -0.32 -6.25
N ASN A 108 13.88 -1.36 -5.63
CA ASN A 108 13.41 -2.72 -5.81
C ASN A 108 12.02 -2.91 -5.14
N ILE A 109 11.18 -3.78 -5.69
CA ILE A 109 9.89 -4.12 -5.11
C ILE A 109 10.02 -4.63 -3.66
N ASP A 110 11.09 -5.35 -3.35
CA ASP A 110 11.37 -5.85 -1.99
C ASP A 110 11.59 -4.69 -1.00
N GLU A 111 12.27 -3.63 -1.44
CA GLU A 111 12.50 -2.42 -0.64
C GLU A 111 11.19 -1.68 -0.42
N ILE A 112 10.37 -1.53 -1.46
CA ILE A 112 9.05 -0.90 -1.35
C ILE A 112 8.15 -1.66 -0.38
N ILE A 113 8.14 -3.00 -0.47
CA ILE A 113 7.39 -3.85 0.46
C ILE A 113 7.91 -3.66 1.88
N ARG A 114 9.23 -3.60 2.08
CA ARG A 114 9.83 -3.35 3.40
C ARG A 114 9.45 -1.97 3.95
N MET A 115 9.69 -0.90 3.20
CA MET A 115 9.34 0.47 3.56
C MET A 115 7.88 0.57 3.98
N ARG A 116 6.97 0.00 3.19
CA ARG A 116 5.54 0.05 3.52
C ARG A 116 5.13 -0.85 4.66
N SER A 117 5.85 -1.94 4.90
CA SER A 117 5.53 -2.88 5.98
C SER A 117 5.97 -2.36 7.36
N LEU A 118 6.93 -1.43 7.40
CA LEU A 118 7.45 -0.79 8.62
C LEU A 118 6.58 0.36 9.16
N LEU A 119 5.51 0.72 8.45
CA LEU A 119 4.54 1.70 8.94
C LEU A 119 3.44 1.02 9.75
N VAL A 120 3.33 1.41 11.02
CA VAL A 120 2.30 0.99 11.96
C VAL A 120 1.14 1.97 11.91
N ARG A 121 -0.07 1.42 11.73
CA ARG A 121 -1.29 2.21 11.65
C ARG A 121 -2.08 2.14 12.95
N SER A 122 -2.33 3.29 13.56
CA SER A 122 -3.34 3.43 14.60
C SER A 122 -4.76 3.43 14.02
N LYS A 123 -5.76 2.97 14.78
CA LYS A 123 -7.15 2.89 14.33
C LYS A 123 -8.08 3.54 15.34
N ARG A 124 -8.60 4.71 15.01
CA ARG A 124 -9.69 5.37 15.74
C ARG A 124 -10.92 5.45 14.86
N ARG A 125 -12.10 5.12 15.40
CA ARG A 125 -13.36 5.31 14.69
C ARG A 125 -13.75 6.79 14.74
N GLN A 126 -14.10 7.35 13.58
CA GLN A 126 -14.43 8.76 13.44
C GLN A 126 -15.51 8.95 12.36
N GLY A 127 -16.59 9.68 12.69
CA GLY A 127 -17.60 10.05 11.71
C GLY A 127 -17.11 11.17 10.79
N ILE A 128 -17.38 11.07 9.48
CA ILE A 128 -16.90 12.06 8.49
C ILE A 128 -17.44 13.49 8.69
N LYS A 129 -18.54 13.65 9.43
CA LYS A 129 -19.16 14.95 9.72
C LYS A 129 -18.87 15.46 11.13
N GLU A 130 -18.31 14.62 11.99
CA GLU A 130 -18.01 14.97 13.37
C GLU A 130 -16.77 15.86 13.41
N ARG A 131 -16.78 16.85 14.31
CA ARG A 131 -15.61 17.69 14.60
C ARG A 131 -15.06 17.30 15.95
N THR A 132 -13.94 16.59 15.95
CA THR A 132 -13.26 16.16 17.18
C THR A 132 -11.89 16.80 17.25
N ARG A 133 -11.39 17.02 18.48
CA ARG A 133 -10.02 17.53 18.71
C ARG A 133 -8.97 16.71 17.97
N TYR A 134 -9.19 15.40 17.90
CA TYR A 134 -8.33 14.47 17.18
C TYR A 134 -8.26 14.75 15.67
N LEU A 135 -9.39 15.03 15.03
CA LEU A 135 -9.41 15.40 13.62
C LEU A 135 -8.68 16.72 13.38
N GLU A 136 -8.89 17.71 14.24
CA GLU A 136 -8.20 19.01 14.12
C GLU A 136 -6.67 18.82 14.23
N GLN A 137 -6.20 18.06 15.22
CA GLN A 137 -4.76 17.75 15.39
C GLN A 137 -4.18 16.95 14.21
N SER A 138 -5.01 16.13 13.55
CA SER A 138 -4.57 15.31 12.43
C SER A 138 -4.56 16.07 11.10
N ARG A 139 -5.10 17.29 11.00
CA ARG A 139 -5.09 18.03 9.70
C ARG A 139 -3.74 18.60 9.31
N GLU A 140 -2.82 18.72 10.28
CA GLU A 140 -1.54 19.39 10.12
C GLU A 140 -0.37 18.42 9.87
N LEU A 141 -0.66 17.12 9.78
CA LEU A 141 0.26 16.06 9.34
C LEU A 141 0.23 15.96 7.81
#